data_AF-A0A662W625-F1
#
_entry.id   AF-A0A662W625-F1
#
_cell.length_a   1.000
_cell.length_b   1.000
_cell.length_c   1.000
_cell.angle_alpha   90.00
_cell.angle_beta   90.00
_cell.angle_gamma   90.00
#
_symmetry.space_group_name_H-M   'P 1'
#
loop_
_entity.id
_entity.type
_entity.pdbx_description
1 polymer ?
#
loop_
_entity_poly.entity_id
_entity_poly.type
_entity_poly.pdbx_seq_one_letter_code
_entity_poly.pdbx_strand_id
1 'polypeptide(L)'
;MAWLKIKESTYINLEHIDRIDYAVHEKEMIKLYFHRADIIVASKQLEITEKQADDLIFFLTSCYDLKDVYDLDKLVENMKNHDKAKEAQK
;
A
#
# COMPACT_ATOMS: atom_id res chain seq x y z
N MET A 1 -7.47 -15.34 3.05
CA MET A 1 -8.11 -14.20 3.72
C MET A 1 -7.07 -13.27 4.32
N ALA A 2 -6.54 -12.41 3.46
CA ALA A 2 -5.61 -11.36 3.80
C ALA A 2 -6.36 -10.06 4.14
N TRP A 3 -5.93 -9.38 5.21
CA TRP A 3 -6.50 -8.10 5.62
C TRP A 3 -5.44 -7.01 5.57
N LEU A 4 -5.82 -5.82 5.11
CA LEU A 4 -4.98 -4.63 5.14
C LEU A 4 -5.50 -3.66 6.21
N LYS A 5 -4.67 -3.40 7.22
CA LYS A 5 -4.90 -2.34 8.20
C LYS A 5 -4.43 -1.01 7.61
N ILE A 6 -5.37 -0.12 7.36
CA ILE A 6 -5.13 1.21 6.79
C ILE A 6 -5.01 2.27 7.88
N LYS A 7 -5.75 2.13 8.98
CA LYS A 7 -5.67 2.97 10.19
C LYS A 7 -5.86 2.09 11.42
N GLU A 8 -5.61 2.62 12.63
CA GLU A 8 -5.72 1.87 13.90
C GLU A 8 -7.00 1.04 14.04
N SER A 9 -8.13 1.53 13.51
CA SER A 9 -9.43 0.83 13.57
C SER A 9 -10.06 0.58 12.20
N THR A 10 -9.28 0.64 11.11
CA THR A 10 -9.79 0.45 9.74
C THR A 10 -9.04 -0.66 9.04
N TYR A 11 -9.76 -1.74 8.77
CA TYR A 11 -9.26 -2.93 8.10
C TYR A 11 -10.07 -3.19 6.84
N ILE A 12 -9.38 -3.59 5.77
CA ILE A 12 -9.99 -3.92 4.49
C ILE A 12 -9.62 -5.34 4.13
N ASN A 13 -10.62 -6.11 3.74
CA ASN A 13 -10.39 -7.42 3.17
C ASN A 13 -9.88 -7.25 1.74
N LEU A 14 -8.65 -7.71 1.48
CA LEU A 14 -8.03 -7.62 0.16
C LEU A 14 -8.76 -8.49 -0.88
N GLU A 15 -9.43 -9.58 -0.49
CA GLU A 15 -10.22 -10.41 -1.41
C GLU A 15 -11.43 -9.67 -2.01
N HIS A 16 -11.84 -8.54 -1.43
CA HIS A 16 -12.96 -7.73 -1.92
C HIS A 16 -12.51 -6.44 -2.63
N ILE A 17 -11.21 -6.27 -2.85
CA ILE A 17 -10.65 -5.15 -3.59
C ILE A 17 -10.40 -5.59 -5.03
N ASP A 18 -11.06 -4.93 -5.97
CA ASP A 18 -10.92 -5.22 -7.39
C ASP A 18 -9.71 -4.49 -8.00
N ARG A 19 -9.40 -3.30 -7.49
CA ARG A 19 -8.30 -2.44 -7.97
C ARG A 19 -7.75 -1.56 -6.85
N ILE A 20 -6.45 -1.29 -6.91
CA ILE A 20 -5.79 -0.27 -6.09
C ILE A 20 -5.15 0.73 -7.05
N ASP A 21 -5.56 1.99 -6.95
CA ASP A 21 -4.98 3.10 -7.71
C ASP A 21 -4.21 4.03 -6.78
N TYR A 22 -3.40 4.92 -7.36
CA TYR A 22 -2.86 6.04 -6.62
C TYR A 22 -2.84 7.32 -7.43
N ALA A 23 -2.79 8.45 -6.72
CA ALA A 23 -2.56 9.76 -7.32
C ALA A 23 -1.45 10.49 -6.58
N VAL A 24 -0.58 11.15 -7.34
CA VAL A 24 0.40 12.09 -6.80
C VAL A 24 -0.35 13.28 -6.22
N HIS A 25 -0.13 13.56 -4.94
CA HIS A 25 -0.79 14.65 -4.25
C HIS A 25 0.10 15.90 -4.23
N GLU A 26 1.28 15.78 -3.60
CA GLU A 26 2.31 16.82 -3.46
C GLU A 26 3.68 16.14 -3.36
N LYS A 27 4.80 16.87 -3.47
CA LYS A 27 6.18 16.32 -3.47
C LYS A 27 6.36 15.08 -2.57
N GLU A 28 6.60 13.92 -3.19
CA GLU A 28 6.80 12.62 -2.54
C GLU A 28 5.65 12.14 -1.62
N MET A 29 4.45 12.68 -1.83
CA MET A 29 3.23 12.28 -1.16
C MET A 29 2.23 11.74 -2.17
N ILE A 30 1.82 10.50 -1.95
CA ILE A 30 0.91 9.77 -2.81
C ILE A 30 -0.33 9.38 -2.02
N LYS A 31 -1.50 9.52 -2.64
CA LYS A 31 -2.75 9.03 -2.08
C LYS A 31 -3.13 7.73 -2.75
N LEU A 32 -3.15 6.64 -1.98
CA LEU A 32 -3.64 5.32 -2.40
C LEU A 32 -5.16 5.25 -2.28
N TYR A 33 -5.81 4.63 -3.25
CA TYR A 33 -7.25 4.40 -3.32
C TYR A 33 -7.53 2.92 -3.52
N PHE A 34 -8.41 2.37 -2.69
CA PHE A 34 -8.84 0.98 -2.73
C PHE A 34 -10.26 0.92 -3.28
N HIS A 35 -10.48 0.14 -4.34
CA HIS A 35 -11.75 0.11 -5.08
C HIS A 35 -12.46 -1.25 -4.99
N ARG A 36 -13.79 -1.20 -4.95
CA ARG A 36 -14.69 -2.33 -5.20
C ARG A 36 -15.78 -1.89 -6.18
N ALA A 37 -15.95 -2.58 -7.29
CA ALA A 37 -16.96 -2.32 -8.33
C ALA A 37 -17.07 -0.82 -8.67
N ASP A 38 -15.94 -0.21 -9.01
CA ASP A 38 -15.76 1.22 -9.33
C ASP A 38 -16.01 2.21 -8.17
N ILE A 39 -16.30 1.75 -6.95
CA ILE A 39 -16.47 2.59 -5.75
C ILE A 39 -15.18 2.60 -4.93
N ILE A 40 -14.70 3.78 -4.55
CA ILE A 40 -13.60 3.93 -3.57
C ILE A 40 -14.14 3.52 -2.20
N VAL A 41 -13.61 2.44 -1.63
CA VAL A 41 -13.99 1.96 -0.30
C VAL A 41 -13.08 2.51 0.80
N ALA A 42 -11.86 2.90 0.45
CA ALA A 42 -10.98 3.67 1.32
C ALA A 42 -9.85 4.35 0.54
N SER A 43 -9.21 5.31 1.21
CA SER A 43 -7.95 5.89 0.74
C SER A 43 -7.04 6.26 1.91
N LYS A 44 -5.74 6.35 1.63
CA LYS A 44 -4.73 6.84 2.60
C LYS A 44 -3.67 7.66 1.89
N GLN A 45 -3.30 8.80 2.49
CA GLN A 45 -2.13 9.57 2.09
C GLN A 45 -0.89 8.95 2.72
N LEU A 46 0.11 8.68 1.89
CA LEU A 46 1.39 8.11 2.26
C LEU A 46 2.48 9.02 1.74
N GLU A 47 3.50 9.23 2.55
CA GLU A 47 4.71 9.95 2.15
C GLU A 47 5.68 8.93 1.52
N ILE A 48 5.48 8.59 0.26
CA ILE A 48 6.28 7.63 -0.51
C ILE A 48 6.45 8.13 -1.95
N THR A 49 7.51 7.66 -2.60
CA THR A 49 7.75 7.93 -4.03
C THR A 49 6.82 7.11 -4.94
N GLU A 50 6.72 7.49 -6.20
CA GLU A 50 5.93 6.77 -7.22
C GLU A 50 6.37 5.31 -7.33
N LYS A 51 7.68 5.07 -7.41
CA LYS A 51 8.26 3.72 -7.44
C LYS A 51 7.88 2.90 -6.20
N GLN A 52 7.89 3.49 -5.00
CA GLN A 52 7.48 2.81 -3.78
C GLN A 52 5.98 2.49 -3.77
N ALA A 53 5.15 3.35 -4.35
CA ALA A 53 3.72 3.09 -4.51
C ALA A 53 3.47 1.91 -5.47
N ASP A 54 4.19 1.85 -6.59
CA ASP A 54 4.13 0.71 -7.52
C ASP A 54 4.56 -0.60 -6.84
N ASP A 55 5.70 -0.60 -6.14
CA ASP A 55 6.21 -1.77 -5.41
C ASP A 55 5.20 -2.25 -4.34
N LEU A 56 4.54 -1.30 -3.65
CA LEU A 56 3.51 -1.58 -2.65
C LEU A 56 2.25 -2.17 -3.26
N ILE A 57 1.77 -1.62 -4.38
CA ILE A 57 0.60 -2.16 -5.07
C ILE A 57 0.90 -3.56 -5.59
N PHE A 58 2.09 -3.76 -6.18
CA PHE A 58 2.54 -5.07 -6.62
C PHE A 58 2.55 -6.07 -5.46
N PHE A 59 3.10 -5.70 -4.31
CA PHE A 59 3.07 -6.54 -3.11
C PHE A 59 1.63 -6.88 -2.69
N LEU A 60 0.77 -5.88 -2.52
CA LEU A 60 -0.61 -6.07 -2.03
C LEU A 60 -1.45 -6.93 -2.99
N THR A 61 -1.24 -6.78 -4.29
CA THR A 61 -1.92 -7.56 -5.34
C THR A 61 -1.27 -8.92 -5.61
N SER A 62 -0.09 -9.20 -5.06
CA SER A 62 0.55 -10.52 -5.15
C SER A 62 0.28 -11.40 -3.92
N CYS A 63 -0.28 -10.84 -2.84
CA CYS A 63 -0.46 -11.51 -1.54
C CYS A 63 -1.81 -12.22 -1.36
N TYR A 64 -2.60 -12.44 -2.42
CA TYR A 64 -3.98 -12.96 -2.31
C TYR A 64 -4.09 -14.32 -1.61
N ASP A 65 -3.06 -15.18 -1.66
CA ASP A 65 -3.06 -16.50 -1.02
C ASP A 65 -2.64 -16.50 0.47
N LEU A 66 -2.27 -15.36 1.03
CA LEU A 66 -1.79 -15.27 2.41
C LEU A 66 -2.96 -15.09 3.40
N LYS A 67 -2.88 -15.75 4.56
CA LYS A 67 -3.83 -15.58 5.67
C LYS A 67 -3.20 -14.70 6.75
N ASP A 68 -2.90 -13.45 6.41
CA ASP A 68 -2.19 -12.52 7.29
C ASP A 68 -2.84 -11.13 7.33
N VAL A 69 -2.47 -10.34 8.35
CA VAL A 69 -2.88 -8.95 8.52
C VAL A 69 -1.68 -8.03 8.26
N TYR A 70 -1.73 -7.29 7.16
CA TYR A 70 -0.71 -6.33 6.79
C TYR A 70 -0.99 -4.97 7.39
N ASP A 71 0.00 -4.38 8.06
CA ASP A 71 -0.06 -2.98 8.51
C ASP A 71 0.58 -2.08 7.46
N LEU A 72 -0.23 -1.21 6.85
CA LEU A 72 0.21 -0.34 5.75
C LEU A 72 1.32 0.61 6.18
N ASP A 73 1.32 1.08 7.43
CA ASP A 73 2.38 1.98 7.93
C ASP A 73 3.71 1.24 8.06
N LYS A 74 3.68 0.00 8.56
CA LYS A 74 4.89 -0.83 8.66
C LYS A 74 5.44 -1.23 7.29
N LEU A 75 4.57 -1.53 6.33
CA LEU A 75 4.99 -1.84 4.95
C LEU A 75 5.73 -0.66 4.32
N VAL A 76 5.18 0.54 4.47
CA VAL A 76 5.79 1.79 3.99
C VAL A 76 7.13 2.05 4.67
N GLU A 77 7.21 1.87 6.00
CA GLU A 77 8.46 2.02 6.74
C GLU A 77 9.53 1.04 6.23
N ASN A 78 9.17 -0.22 6.02
CA ASN A 78 10.08 -1.23 5.48
C ASN A 78 10.58 -0.88 4.07
N MET A 79 9.71 -0.36 3.20
CA MET A 79 10.09 0.07 1.85
C MET A 79 11.09 1.23 1.89
N LYS A 80 10.84 2.24 2.74
CA LYS A 80 11.77 3.36 2.95
C LYS A 80 13.14 2.89 3.43
N ASN A 81 13.15 1.92 4.35
CA ASN A 81 14.40 1.37 4.89
C ASN A 81 15.16 0.54 3.85
N HIS A 82 14.45 -0.18 2.99
CA HIS A 82 15.05 -1.01 1.95
C HIS A 82 15.70 -0.18 0.83
N ASP A 83 15.10 0.94 0.42
CA ASP A 83 15.72 1.84 -0.55
C ASP A 83 17.01 2.48 0.01
N LYS A 84 16.99 2.94 1.28
CA LYS A 84 18.20 3.44 1.97
C LYS A 84 19.31 2.38 2.05
N ALA A 85 18.95 1.12 2.29
CA ALA A 85 19.91 0.02 2.34
C ALA A 85 20.51 -0.31 0.95
N LYS A 86 19.71 -0.17 -0.12
CA LYS A 86 20.17 -0.36 -1.50
C LYS A 86 21.11 0.76 -1.97
N GLU A 87 20.94 1.98 -1.49
CA GLU A 87 21.87 3.08 -1.78
C GLU A 87 23.22 2.91 -1.08
N ALA A 88 23.25 2.33 0.13
CA ALA A 88 24.49 2.08 0.87
C ALA A 88 25.32 0.88 0.34
N GLN A 89 24.79 0.09 -0.59
CA GLN A 89 25.47 -1.06 -1.20
C GLN A 89 26.03 -0.79 -2.62
N LYS A 90 25.97 0.45 -3.10
CA LYS A 90 26.61 0.91 -4.35
C LYS A 90 27.79 1.82 -4.06
#